data_AF-A0A3M2EIH1-F1
#
_entry.id   AF-A0A3M2EIH1-F1
#
_cell.length_a   1.000
_cell.length_b   1.000
_cell.length_c   1.000
_cell.angle_alpha   90.00
_cell.angle_beta   90.00
_cell.angle_gamma   90.00
#
_symmetry.space_group_name_H-M   'P 1'
#
loop_
_entity.id
_entity.type
_entity.pdbx_description
1 polymer ?
#
loop_
_entity_poly.entity_id
_entity_poly.type
_entity_poly.pdbx_seq_one_letter_code
_entity_poly.pdbx_strand_id
1 'polypeptide(L)' 'PDRWIGAPWTAPETVLARAGLRLGHDYPRPIVDLAASRERALAAWHGLRTG' A
#
# COMPACT_ATOMS: atom_id res chain seq x y z
N PRO A 1 -10.01 -2.81 14.87
CA PRO A 1 -11.00 -3.04 13.80
C PRO A 1 -10.37 -3.78 12.62
N ASP A 2 -10.99 -4.90 12.24
CA ASP A 2 -10.35 -5.91 11.38
C ASP A 2 -10.27 -5.46 9.92
N ARG A 3 -11.14 -4.52 9.50
CA ARG A 3 -11.22 -4.00 8.12
C ARG A 3 -9.92 -3.38 7.60
N TRP A 4 -9.09 -2.79 8.47
CA TRP A 4 -7.87 -2.08 8.06
C TRP A 4 -6.58 -2.79 8.44
N ILE A 5 -6.63 -4.03 8.94
CA ILE A 5 -5.43 -4.74 9.40
C ILE A 5 -4.42 -4.99 8.28
N GLY A 6 -4.90 -5.26 7.06
CA GLY A 6 -4.07 -5.49 5.88
C GLY A 6 -3.60 -4.22 5.17
N ALA A 7 -4.20 -3.08 5.48
CA ALA A 7 -3.83 -1.78 4.89
C ALA A 7 -4.09 -0.62 5.85
N PRO A 8 -3.37 -0.52 6.99
CA PRO A 8 -3.63 0.49 8.01
C PRO A 8 -3.57 1.92 7.47
N TRP A 9 -2.71 2.17 6.47
CA TRP A 9 -2.58 3.47 5.81
C TRP A 9 -3.82 3.96 5.05
N THR A 10 -4.83 3.11 4.87
CA THR A 10 -6.12 3.47 4.26
C THR A 10 -7.21 3.80 5.28
N ALA A 11 -6.90 3.65 6.58
CA ALA A 11 -7.84 3.97 7.65
C ALA A 11 -7.99 5.49 7.84
N PRO A 12 -9.17 5.98 8.24
CA PRO A 12 -9.35 7.37 8.63
C PRO A 12 -8.44 7.76 9.81
N GLU A 13 -8.02 9.03 9.88
CA GLU A 13 -7.14 9.52 10.95
C GLU A 13 -7.70 9.29 12.35
N THR A 14 -9.02 9.42 12.53
CA THR A 14 -9.69 9.16 13.82
C THR A 14 -9.57 7.70 14.25
N VAL A 15 -9.57 6.76 13.30
CA VAL A 15 -9.40 5.33 13.56
C VAL A 15 -7.94 5.04 13.94
N LEU A 16 -6.99 5.65 13.23
CA LEU A 16 -5.56 5.53 13.51
C LEU A 16 -5.20 6.09 14.89
N ALA A 17 -5.70 7.29 15.22
CA ALA A 17 -5.51 7.93 16.51
C ALA A 17 -6.08 7.08 17.65
N ARG A 18 -7.30 6.56 17.49
CA ARG A 18 -7.93 5.67 18.49
C ARG A 18 -7.17 4.35 18.66
N ALA A 19 -6.51 3.87 17.61
CA ALA A 19 -5.65 2.69 17.66
C ALA A 19 -4.22 3.00 18.14
N GLY A 20 -3.87 4.27 18.39
CA GLY A 20 -2.53 4.69 18.78
C GLY A 20 -1.46 4.48 17.70
N LEU A 21 -1.84 4.43 16.42
CA LEU A 21 -0.95 4.10 15.31
C LEU A 21 -0.45 5.35 14.58
N ARG A 22 0.87 5.55 14.47
CA ARG A 22 1.46 6.59 13.61
C ARG A 22 2.10 6.00 12.36
N LEU A 23 1.58 6.40 11.21
CA LEU A 23 2.12 6.00 9.91
C LEU A 23 3.47 6.66 9.64
N GLY A 24 4.47 5.86 9.27
CA GLY A 24 5.85 6.26 9.09
C GLY A 24 6.73 6.07 10.34
N HIS A 25 6.15 5.71 11.49
CA HIS A 25 6.90 5.35 12.69
C HIS A 25 6.50 3.98 13.21
N ASP A 26 5.25 3.83 13.65
CA ASP A 26 4.74 2.58 14.24
C ASP A 26 4.34 1.58 13.16
N TYR A 27 3.97 2.09 11.98
CA TYR A 27 3.68 1.28 10.80
C TYR A 27 4.09 2.03 9.53
N PRO A 28 4.83 1.43 8.59
CA PRO A 28 5.32 2.14 7.42
C PRO A 28 4.19 2.59 6.49
N ARG A 29 4.42 3.69 5.78
CA ARG A 29 3.57 4.06 4.62
C ARG A 29 3.92 3.14 3.44
N PRO A 30 3.00 2.95 2.47
CA PRO A 30 3.33 2.24 1.23
C PRO A 30 4.58 2.85 0.59
N ILE A 31 5.58 2.02 0.37
CA ILE A 31 6.86 2.45 -0.21
C ILE A 31 6.69 2.74 -1.71
N VAL A 32 5.80 1.99 -2.36
CA VAL A 32 5.42 2.19 -3.76
C VAL A 32 3.90 2.21 -3.87
N ASP A 33 3.39 2.97 -4.83
CA ASP A 33 1.99 2.88 -5.21
C ASP A 33 1.70 1.52 -5.87
N LEU A 34 0.65 0.85 -5.40
CA LEU A 34 0.34 -0.51 -5.83
C LEU A 34 -0.17 -0.55 -7.28
N ALA A 35 -0.97 0.44 -7.70
CA ALA A 35 -1.51 0.48 -9.06
C ALA A 35 -0.38 0.75 -10.07
N ALA A 36 0.43 1.78 -9.82
CA ALA A 36 1.54 2.14 -10.69
C ALA A 36 2.62 1.04 -10.72
N SER A 37 2.90 0.36 -9.60
CA SER A 37 3.86 -0.74 -9.59
C SER A 37 3.36 -1.95 -10.40
N ARG A 38 2.05 -2.25 -10.32
CA ARG A 38 1.42 -3.28 -11.15
C ARG A 38 1.53 -2.97 -12.64
N GLU A 39 1.20 -1.76 -13.05
CA GLU A 39 1.27 -1.34 -14.46
C GLU A 39 2.69 -1.48 -15.01
N ARG A 40 3.70 -1.02 -14.26
CA ARG A 40 5.11 -1.17 -14.65
C ARG A 40 5.52 -2.64 -14.77
N ALA A 41 5.09 -3.49 -13.84
CA ALA A 41 5.39 -4.92 -13.88
C ALA A 41 4.76 -5.61 -15.10
N LEU A 42 3.50 -5.28 -15.42
CA LEU A 42 2.80 -5.83 -16.59
C LEU A 42 3.44 -5.36 -17.89
N ALA A 43 3.79 -4.07 -18.01
CA ALA A 43 4.48 -3.55 -19.19
C ALA A 43 5.81 -4.27 -19.43
N ALA A 44 6.61 -4.48 -18.38
CA ALA A 44 7.86 -5.22 -18.46
C ALA A 44 7.63 -6.69 -18.88
N TRP A 45 6.63 -7.35 -18.29
CA TRP A 45 6.26 -8.72 -18.65
C TRP A 45 5.85 -8.85 -20.13
N HIS A 46 5.03 -7.92 -20.62
CA HIS A 46 4.64 -7.89 -22.03
C HIS A 46 5.85 -7.73 -22.96
N GLY A 47 6.78 -6.85 -22.61
CA GLY A 47 8.03 -6.67 -23.36
C GLY A 47 8.87 -7.95 -23.43
N LEU A 48 9.00 -8.68 -22.32
CA LEU A 48 9.74 -9.94 -22.26
C LEU A 48 9.11 -11.08 -23.07
N ARG A 49 7.77 -11.10 -23.22
CA ARG A 49 7.06 -12.17 -23.92
C ARG A 49 7.00 -11.96 -25.43
N THR A 50 7.25 -10.75 -25.92
CA THR A 50 7.14 -10.38 -27.34
C THR A 50 8.50 -10.35 -28.05
N GLY A 51 9.61 -10.38 -27.31
CA GLY A 51 10.95 -10.65 -27.84
C GLY A 51 11.33 -12.12 -27.73
#